data_AF-A0A4U8UYI3-F1
#
_entry.id   AF-A0A4U8UYI3-F1
#
_cell.length_a   1.000
_cell.length_b   1.000
_cell.length_c   1.000
_cell.angle_alpha   90.00
_cell.angle_beta   90.00
_cell.angle_gamma   90.00
#
_symmetry.space_group_name_H-M   'P 1'
#
loop_
_entity.id
_entity.type
_entity.pdbx_description
1 polymer ?
#
loop_
_entity_poly.entity_id
_entity_poly.type
_entity_poly.pdbx_seq_one_letter_code
_entity_poly.pdbx_strand_id
1 'polypeptide(L)'
;MRGSTRRRSSQITVSFNPVWNETFAFPLHCPDIAIARFVVKDFDSTSANDFIGEYSIPVTSIRPGYSHIRLNTGYNHTTDESASILVRIAFD
;
A
#
# COMPACT_ATOMS: atom_id res chain seq x y z
N MET A 1 6.81 -14.33 17.52
CA MET A 1 7.06 -12.87 17.46
C MET A 1 6.20 -12.29 16.34
N ARG A 2 5.18 -11.48 16.67
CA ARG A 2 4.31 -10.79 15.71
C ARG A 2 4.70 -9.32 15.68
N GLY A 3 5.61 -8.92 14.80
CA GLY A 3 5.95 -7.51 14.59
C GLY A 3 5.29 -7.00 13.32
N SER A 4 4.13 -6.35 13.44
CA SER A 4 3.55 -5.60 12.30
C SER A 4 4.08 -4.16 12.37
N THR A 5 4.86 -3.76 11.37
CA THR A 5 5.32 -2.36 11.24
C THR A 5 4.46 -1.67 10.19
N ARG A 6 3.86 -0.53 10.53
CA ARG A 6 3.03 0.26 9.63
C ARG A 6 3.58 1.68 9.49
N ARG A 7 3.68 2.16 8.25
CA ARG A 7 3.91 3.57 7.93
C ARG A 7 2.68 4.11 7.20
N ARG A 8 2.51 5.43 7.24
CA ARG A 8 1.42 6.16 6.59
C ARG A 8 2.04 7.33 5.84
N SER A 9 1.53 7.60 4.65
CA SER A 9 1.90 8.79 3.90
C SER A 9 1.14 10.03 4.35
N SER A 10 1.57 11.18 3.86
CA SER A 10 0.83 12.43 3.98
C SER A 10 -0.54 12.32 3.30
N GLN A 11 -1.50 13.08 3.80
CA GLN A 11 -2.79 13.25 3.12
C GLN A 11 -2.61 14.09 1.85
N ILE A 12 -3.25 13.68 0.76
CA ILE A 12 -3.32 14.42 -0.49
C ILE A 12 -4.78 14.77 -0.75
N THR A 13 -5.08 16.04 -1.01
CA THR A 13 -6.46 16.52 -1.25
C THR A 13 -6.97 16.20 -2.66
N VAL A 14 -6.07 15.95 -3.62
CA VAL A 14 -6.42 15.60 -5.00
C VAL A 14 -6.82 14.13 -5.08
N SER A 15 -8.04 13.84 -5.53
CA SER A 15 -8.64 12.51 -5.44
C SER A 15 -8.36 11.59 -6.64
N PHE A 16 -8.16 12.13 -7.86
CA PHE A 16 -8.08 11.30 -9.08
C PHE A 16 -6.68 10.76 -9.39
N ASN A 17 -5.66 11.60 -9.23
CA ASN A 17 -4.26 11.21 -9.47
C ASN A 17 -3.37 11.77 -8.34
N PRO A 18 -3.52 11.28 -7.10
CA PRO A 18 -2.69 11.71 -5.99
C PRO A 18 -1.24 11.31 -6.22
N VAL A 19 -0.33 12.23 -5.91
CA VAL A 19 1.12 12.01 -5.98
C VAL A 19 1.71 12.24 -4.60
N TRP A 20 2.21 11.18 -3.98
CA TRP A 20 2.88 11.27 -2.67
C TRP A 20 4.38 11.55 -2.80
N ASN A 21 5.08 10.85 -3.70
CA ASN A 21 6.55 10.90 -3.81
C ASN A 21 7.27 10.65 -2.47
N GLU A 22 6.69 9.81 -1.61
CA GLU A 22 7.26 9.46 -0.32
C GLU A 22 7.96 8.10 -0.37
N THR A 23 9.02 7.96 0.43
CA THR A 23 9.78 6.71 0.56
C THR A 23 9.74 6.23 2.00
N PHE A 24 9.49 4.93 2.18
CA PHE A 24 9.50 4.27 3.48
C PHE A 24 10.54 3.16 3.49
N ALA A 25 11.30 3.08 4.57
CA ALA A 25 12.23 1.98 4.84
C ALA A 25 11.71 1.11 5.99
N PHE A 26 11.83 -0.20 5.83
CA PHE A 26 11.39 -1.20 6.80
C PHE A 26 12.52 -2.20 7.05
N PRO A 27 13.03 -2.34 8.29
CA PRO A 27 13.95 -3.43 8.59
C PRO A 27 13.21 -4.76 8.51
N LEU A 28 13.78 -5.72 7.77
CA LEU A 28 13.15 -7.01 7.51
C LEU A 28 14.03 -8.16 8.01
N HIS A 29 13.63 -8.78 9.14
CA HIS A 29 14.42 -9.86 9.75
C HIS A 29 14.09 -11.25 9.18
N CYS A 30 12.86 -11.50 8.75
CA CYS A 30 12.41 -12.79 8.22
C CYS A 30 11.62 -12.59 6.91
N PRO A 31 12.30 -12.35 5.77
CA PRO A 31 11.65 -12.07 4.49
C PRO A 31 10.72 -13.20 4.01
N ASP A 32 11.07 -14.46 4.30
CA ASP A 32 10.36 -15.66 3.82
C ASP A 32 8.91 -15.77 4.31
N ILE A 33 8.61 -15.13 5.44
CA ILE A 33 7.28 -15.12 6.06
C ILE A 33 6.66 -13.72 6.11
N ALA A 34 7.32 -12.74 5.50
CA ALA A 34 6.87 -11.37 5.50
C ALA A 34 5.88 -11.08 4.37
N ILE A 35 4.89 -10.25 4.66
CA ILE A 35 3.89 -9.79 3.70
C ILE A 35 3.94 -8.27 3.65
N ALA A 36 4.13 -7.72 2.45
CA ALA A 36 3.93 -6.30 2.20
C ALA A 36 2.44 -6.06 1.94
N ARG A 37 1.86 -5.09 2.67
CA ARG A 37 0.45 -4.73 2.54
C ARG A 37 0.31 -3.24 2.30
N PHE A 38 -0.31 -2.90 1.18
CA PHE A 38 -0.65 -1.55 0.76
C PHE A 38 -2.13 -1.32 1.09
N VAL A 39 -2.45 -0.19 1.70
CA VAL A 39 -3.83 0.20 2.02
C VAL A 39 -3.98 1.67 1.71
N VAL A 40 -4.93 1.99 0.83
CA VAL A 40 -5.34 3.36 0.51
C VAL A 40 -6.63 3.65 1.25
N LYS A 41 -6.69 4.82 1.87
CA LYS A 41 -7.84 5.28 2.64
C LYS A 41 -8.15 6.73 2.33
N ASP A 42 -9.43 7.09 2.38
CA ASP A 42 -9.85 8.48 2.41
C ASP A 42 -9.68 9.01 3.83
N PHE A 43 -9.19 10.24 3.97
CA PHE A 43 -9.02 10.86 5.28
C PHE A 43 -10.25 11.68 5.63
N ASP A 44 -10.84 11.36 6.78
CA ASP A 44 -11.87 12.18 7.42
C ASP A 44 -11.31 12.75 8.73
N SER A 45 -11.45 14.06 8.92
CA SER A 45 -11.03 14.74 10.14
C SER A 45 -11.92 14.45 11.36
N THR A 46 -13.14 13.97 11.13
CA THR A 46 -14.20 13.81 12.13
C THR A 46 -14.53 12.37 12.45
N SER A 47 -14.23 11.44 11.54
CA SER A 47 -14.55 10.02 11.68
C SER A 47 -13.34 9.13 11.35
N ALA A 48 -13.55 7.82 11.28
CA ALA A 48 -12.49 6.90 10.91
C ALA A 48 -12.26 6.93 9.40
N ASN A 49 -11.00 6.99 8.98
CA ASN A 49 -10.64 6.96 7.56
C ASN A 49 -11.28 5.79 6.79
N ASP A 50 -12.03 6.14 5.74
CA ASP A 50 -12.73 5.20 4.89
C ASP A 50 -11.77 4.37 4.04
N PHE A 51 -12.12 3.11 3.85
CA PHE A 51 -11.35 2.20 3.03
C PHE A 51 -11.59 2.49 1.54
N ILE A 52 -10.53 2.70 0.77
CA ILE A 52 -10.59 2.83 -0.68
C ILE A 52 -10.16 1.52 -1.35
N GLY A 53 -9.01 0.99 -0.94
CA GLY A 53 -8.50 -0.25 -1.53
C GLY A 53 -7.25 -0.80 -0.84
N GLU A 54 -6.94 -2.05 -1.12
CA GLU A 54 -5.74 -2.71 -0.60
C GLU A 54 -5.09 -3.67 -1.59
N TYR A 55 -3.85 -4.03 -1.28
CA TYR A 55 -3.17 -5.14 -1.94
C TYR A 55 -2.17 -5.76 -0.97
N SER A 56 -2.04 -7.08 -0.95
CA SER A 56 -1.09 -7.81 -0.11
C SER A 56 -0.29 -8.80 -0.95
N ILE A 57 1.02 -8.86 -0.73
CA ILE A 57 1.93 -9.74 -1.47
C ILE A 57 3.05 -10.25 -0.55
N PRO A 58 3.41 -11.55 -0.61
CA PRO A 58 4.61 -12.05 0.08
C PRO A 58 5.84 -11.28 -0.39
N VAL A 59 6.73 -10.89 0.52
CA VAL A 59 7.92 -10.10 0.15
C VAL A 59 8.80 -10.84 -0.86
N THR A 60 8.89 -12.16 -0.74
CA THR A 60 9.61 -13.05 -1.67
C THR A 60 9.06 -13.04 -3.10
N SER A 61 7.82 -12.58 -3.31
CA SER A 61 7.18 -12.49 -4.63
C SER A 61 7.31 -11.10 -5.28
N ILE A 62 7.93 -10.14 -4.59
CA ILE A 62 8.07 -8.77 -5.09
C ILE A 62 9.26 -8.68 -6.05
N ARG A 63 9.02 -8.07 -7.22
CA ARG A 63 10.08 -7.69 -8.16
C ARG A 63 10.55 -6.26 -7.85
N PRO A 64 11.86 -6.01 -7.68
CA PRO A 64 12.39 -4.66 -7.53
C PRO A 64 12.10 -3.77 -8.75
N GLY A 65 12.06 -2.46 -8.53
CA GLY A 65 11.80 -1.46 -9.57
C GLY A 65 10.41 -0.85 -9.46
N TYR A 66 9.97 -0.25 -10.56
CA TYR A 66 8.65 0.38 -10.67
C TYR A 66 7.58 -0.67 -11.00
N SER A 67 6.41 -0.57 -10.37
CA SER A 67 5.27 -1.44 -10.65
C SER A 67 3.95 -0.74 -10.36
N HIS A 68 2.94 -1.02 -11.19
CA HIS A 68 1.55 -0.68 -10.89
C HIS A 68 0.94 -1.80 -10.04
N ILE A 69 0.41 -1.45 -8.89
CA ILE A 69 -0.34 -2.35 -8.02
C ILE A 69 -1.82 -2.06 -8.25
N ARG A 70 -2.56 -3.06 -8.76
CA ARG A 70 -4.03 -3.01 -8.82
C ARG A 70 -4.60 -3.22 -7.42
N LEU A 71 -5.52 -2.35 -7.02
CA LEU A 71 -6.13 -2.41 -5.70
C LEU A 71 -7.38 -3.28 -5.73
N ASN A 72 -7.58 -3.98 -4.62
CA ASN A 72 -8.84 -4.62 -4.29
C ASN A 72 -9.71 -3.59 -3.58
N THR A 73 -10.86 -3.24 -4.16
CA THR A 73 -11.74 -2.15 -3.70
C THR A 73 -13.11 -2.68 -3.28
N GLY A 74 -13.92 -1.79 -2.70
CA GLY A 74 -15.29 -2.09 -2.29
C GLY A 74 -15.39 -3.09 -1.13
N TYR A 75 -16.63 -3.41 -0.76
CA TYR A 75 -16.91 -4.29 0.39
C TYR A 75 -16.36 -5.71 0.22
N ASN A 76 -16.35 -6.22 -1.01
CA ASN A 76 -15.91 -7.58 -1.32
C ASN A 76 -14.40 -7.69 -1.58
N HIS A 77 -13.65 -6.58 -1.50
CA HIS A 77 -12.22 -6.55 -1.81
C HIS A 77 -11.90 -7.21 -3.16
N THR A 78 -12.65 -6.84 -4.19
CA THR A 78 -12.46 -7.35 -5.55
C THR A 78 -11.48 -6.48 -6.31
N THR A 79 -10.66 -7.09 -7.16
CA THR A 79 -9.72 -6.34 -8.00
C THR A 79 -10.46 -5.38 -8.91
N ASP A 80 -10.03 -4.12 -8.89
CA ASP A 80 -10.55 -3.05 -9.73
C ASP A 80 -9.46 -2.64 -10.73
N GLU A 81 -9.80 -2.66 -12.02
CA GLU A 81 -8.84 -2.33 -13.08
C GLU A 81 -8.52 -0.84 -13.16
N SER A 82 -9.39 0.01 -12.62
CA SER A 82 -9.24 1.47 -12.64
C SER A 82 -8.50 1.99 -11.39
N ALA A 83 -8.43 1.19 -10.32
CA ALA A 83 -7.77 1.58 -9.08
C ALA A 83 -6.36 1.00 -9.01
N SER A 84 -5.34 1.86 -9.12
CA SER A 84 -3.96 1.43 -8.95
C SER A 84 -3.08 2.47 -8.27
N ILE A 85 -1.99 2.00 -7.65
CA ILE A 85 -0.89 2.85 -7.19
C ILE A 85 0.39 2.49 -7.94
N LEU A 86 1.16 3.51 -8.31
CA LEU A 86 2.52 3.33 -8.83
C LEU A 86 3.49 3.34 -7.64
N VAL A 87 4.28 2.29 -7.50
CA VAL A 87 5.31 2.19 -6.46
C VAL A 87 6.65 1.85 -7.06
N ARG A 88 7.73 2.27 -6.38
CA ARG A 88 9.08 1.75 -6.60
C ARG A 88 9.52 1.00 -5.36
N ILE A 89 9.87 -0.27 -5.51
CA ILE A 89 10.39 -1.10 -4.41
C ILE A 89 11.85 -1.44 -4.69
N ALA A 90 12.69 -1.34 -3.67
CA ALA A 90 14.09 -1.74 -3.71
C ALA A 90 14.39 -2.57 -2.47
N PHE A 91 15.28 -3.55 -2.62
CA PHE A 91 15.91 -4.28 -1.53
C PHE A 91 17.39 -3.87 -1.53
N ASP A 92 17.87 -3.42 -0.39
CA ASP A 92 19.26 -3.05 -0.13
C ASP A 92 20.08 -4.21 0.44
#